data_AF-A0A0D2U844-F1
#
_entry.id   AF-A0A0D2U844-F1
#
_cell.length_a   1.000
_cell.length_b   1.000
_cell.length_c   1.000
_cell.angle_alpha   90.00
_cell.angle_beta   90.00
_cell.angle_gamma   90.00
#
_symmetry.space_group_name_H-M   'P 1'
#
loop_
_entity.id
_entity.type
_entity.pdbx_description
1 polymer ?
#
loop_
_entity_poly.entity_id
_entity_poly.type
_entity_poly.pdbx_seq_one_letter_code
_entity_poly.pdbx_strand_id
1 'polypeptide(L)'
;MTYQVVPAVARTVSSASANEARARVLSLYRAWMREAPASVEKYALDLPVSQAKAKVRELFRANAGITDIKIIDLLVFKGKQNLDEAHNVWMQKTHIMRFFPELGSQPPAEKKTGFLDRFYAGHD
;
A
#
# COMPACT_ATOMS: atom_id res chain seq x y z
N MET A 1 -27.87 25.48 -8.56
CA MET A 1 -27.05 24.50 -7.82
C MET A 1 -26.00 23.97 -8.79
N THR A 2 -24.79 24.53 -8.80
CA THR A 2 -23.69 24.05 -9.66
C THR A 2 -22.96 22.92 -8.95
N TYR A 3 -22.94 21.72 -9.55
CA TYR A 3 -22.15 20.62 -9.03
C TYR A 3 -20.67 20.94 -9.24
N GLN A 4 -19.92 21.09 -8.15
CA GLN A 4 -18.47 21.12 -8.25
C GLN A 4 -17.97 19.76 -8.72
N VAL A 5 -17.15 19.78 -9.77
CA VAL A 5 -16.47 18.60 -10.30
C VAL A 5 -15.57 18.03 -9.20
N VAL A 6 -15.78 16.75 -8.89
CA VAL A 6 -14.99 15.96 -7.91
C VAL A 6 -13.50 16.08 -8.24
N PRO A 7 -12.58 16.18 -7.25
CA PRO A 7 -11.15 16.18 -7.51
C PRO A 7 -10.74 14.96 -8.35
N ALA A 8 -9.72 15.14 -9.19
CA ALA A 8 -9.35 14.24 -10.28
C ALA A 8 -9.30 12.76 -9.86
N VAL A 9 -10.36 12.02 -10.19
CA VAL A 9 -10.43 10.57 -10.02
C VAL A 9 -9.35 9.92 -10.90
N ALA A 10 -8.58 8.99 -10.33
CA ALA A 10 -7.59 8.24 -11.07
C ALA A 10 -8.25 7.57 -12.30
N ARG A 11 -7.80 7.93 -13.51
CA ARG A 11 -8.29 7.30 -14.74
C ARG A 11 -7.66 5.92 -14.91
N THR A 12 -8.46 4.94 -15.30
CA THR A 12 -7.96 3.63 -15.74
C THR A 12 -7.27 3.82 -17.08
N VAL A 13 -5.94 3.76 -17.09
CA VAL A 13 -5.12 3.88 -18.30
C VAL A 13 -4.37 2.57 -18.46
N SER A 14 -4.46 1.98 -19.65
CA SER A 14 -3.64 0.84 -20.05
C SER A 14 -2.31 1.34 -20.63
N SER A 15 -1.22 0.72 -20.21
CA SER A 15 0.12 0.93 -20.75
C SER A 15 0.26 0.18 -22.08
N ALA A 16 0.79 0.86 -23.10
CA ALA A 16 1.09 0.25 -24.39
C ALA A 16 2.42 -0.54 -24.37
N SER A 17 3.31 -0.21 -23.43
CA SER A 17 4.62 -0.85 -23.30
C SER A 17 5.07 -1.01 -21.84
N ALA A 18 6.00 -1.94 -21.60
CA ALA A 18 6.60 -2.15 -20.28
C ALA A 18 7.35 -0.91 -19.75
N ASN A 19 7.95 -0.12 -20.64
CA ASN A 19 8.64 1.12 -20.27
C ASN A 19 7.67 2.17 -19.72
N GLU A 20 6.48 2.27 -20.32
CA GLU A 20 5.42 3.19 -19.88
C GLU A 20 4.86 2.75 -18.52
N ALA A 21 4.61 1.45 -18.35
CA ALA A 21 4.18 0.87 -17.08
C ALA A 21 5.22 1.13 -15.97
N ARG A 22 6.51 0.92 -16.27
CA ARG A 22 7.62 1.20 -15.35
C ARG A 22 7.66 2.67 -14.95
N ALA A 23 7.51 3.59 -15.90
CA ALA A 23 7.48 5.03 -15.61
C ALA A 23 6.31 5.39 -14.67
N ARG A 24 5.14 4.78 -14.88
CA ARG A 24 3.97 4.96 -14.00
C ARG A 24 4.19 4.43 -12.59
N VAL A 25 4.76 3.24 -12.46
CA VAL A 25 5.12 2.65 -11.15
C VAL A 25 6.10 3.55 -10.41
N LEU A 26 7.14 4.05 -11.07
CA LEU A 26 8.13 4.96 -10.46
C LEU A 26 7.51 6.30 -10.05
N SER A 27 6.60 6.85 -10.86
CA SER A 27 5.87 8.07 -10.52
C SER A 27 5.01 7.88 -9.26
N LEU A 28 4.28 6.77 -9.20
CA LEU A 28 3.46 6.40 -8.04
C LEU A 28 4.32 6.19 -6.78
N TYR A 29 5.46 5.50 -6.91
CA TYR A 29 6.40 5.30 -5.81
C TYR A 29 6.92 6.63 -5.24
N ARG A 30 7.28 7.58 -6.11
CA ARG A 30 7.71 8.92 -5.69
C ARG A 30 6.59 9.70 -4.99
N ALA A 31 5.35 9.54 -5.44
CA ALA A 31 4.19 10.15 -4.80
C ALA A 31 3.98 9.60 -3.38
N TRP A 32 4.00 8.28 -3.20
CA TRP A 32 3.93 7.64 -1.88
C TRP A 32 5.06 8.05 -0.94
N MET A 33 6.30 8.17 -1.46
CA MET A 33 7.44 8.60 -0.65
C MET A 33 7.32 10.05 -0.14
N ARG A 34 6.57 10.91 -0.85
CA ARG A 34 6.24 12.29 -0.43
C ARG A 34 5.03 12.35 0.49
N GLU A 35 4.04 11.48 0.31
CA GLU A 35 2.85 11.44 1.16
C GLU A 35 3.14 10.79 2.51
N ALA A 36 4.09 9.84 2.60
CA ALA A 36 4.36 9.10 3.84
C ALA A 36 4.62 9.97 5.08
N PRO A 37 5.45 11.03 5.06
CA PRO A 37 5.58 11.96 6.19
C PRO A 37 4.26 12.66 6.54
N ALA A 38 3.53 13.14 5.53
CA ALA A 38 2.25 13.83 5.73
C ALA A 38 1.19 12.89 6.32
N SER A 39 1.15 11.63 5.90
CA SER A 39 0.26 10.62 6.49
C SER A 39 0.60 10.33 7.95
N VAL A 40 1.88 10.21 8.32
CA VAL A 40 2.27 9.99 9.73
C VAL A 40 1.74 11.09 10.64
N GLU A 41 1.83 12.35 10.19
CA GLU A 41 1.31 13.51 10.91
C GLU A 41 -0.23 13.56 10.93
N LYS A 42 -0.88 13.49 9.75
CA LYS A 42 -2.35 13.55 9.60
C LYS A 42 -3.06 12.48 10.43
N TYR A 43 -2.48 11.29 10.52
CA TYR A 43 -3.05 10.15 11.22
C TYR A 43 -2.55 9.98 12.65
N ALA A 44 -1.69 10.88 13.14
CA ALA A 44 -1.04 10.79 14.45
C ALA A 44 -0.52 9.36 14.73
N LEU A 45 0.31 8.85 13.82
CA LEU A 45 0.89 7.50 13.94
C LEU A 45 2.05 7.51 14.91
N ASP A 46 2.08 6.54 15.82
CA ASP A 46 3.16 6.33 16.80
C ASP A 46 4.37 5.62 16.15
N LEU A 47 4.78 6.10 14.97
CA LEU A 47 5.73 5.43 14.08
C LEU A 47 6.73 6.46 13.53
N PRO A 48 8.02 6.12 13.45
CA PRO A 48 8.97 6.98 12.76
C PRO A 48 8.70 7.00 11.25
N VAL A 49 8.85 8.16 10.62
CA VAL A 49 8.67 8.34 9.16
C VAL A 49 9.57 7.41 8.34
N SER A 50 10.73 7.05 8.87
CA SER A 50 11.65 6.08 8.25
C SER A 50 11.00 4.70 8.09
N GLN A 51 10.25 4.23 9.08
CA GLN A 51 9.56 2.96 9.07
C GLN A 51 8.35 2.99 8.11
N ALA A 52 7.60 4.09 8.08
CA ALA A 52 6.55 4.28 7.08
C ALA A 52 7.09 4.18 5.65
N LYS A 53 8.20 4.87 5.35
CA LYS A 53 8.87 4.79 4.05
C LYS A 53 9.45 3.40 3.76
N ALA A 54 9.92 2.69 4.79
CA ALA A 54 10.39 1.31 4.65
C ALA A 54 9.25 0.37 4.26
N LYS A 55 8.07 0.51 4.89
CA LYS A 55 6.89 -0.27 4.55
C LYS A 55 6.42 -0.03 3.12
N VAL A 56 6.42 1.23 2.67
CA VAL A 56 6.17 1.56 1.25
C VAL A 56 7.13 0.79 0.34
N ARG A 57 8.44 0.80 0.62
CA ARG A 57 9.42 0.05 -0.18
C ARG A 57 9.16 -1.46 -0.20
N GLU A 58 8.83 -2.02 0.95
CA GLU A 58 8.51 -3.44 1.10
C GLU A 58 7.31 -3.83 0.23
N LEU A 59 6.21 -3.08 0.28
CA LEU A 59 5.01 -3.34 -0.50
C LEU A 59 5.25 -3.24 -2.01
N PHE A 60 6.06 -2.28 -2.47
CA PHE A 60 6.45 -2.20 -3.88
C PHE A 60 7.35 -3.37 -4.29
N ARG A 61 8.28 -3.80 -3.42
CA ARG A 61 9.17 -4.94 -3.69
C ARG A 61 8.44 -6.28 -3.70
N ALA A 62 7.41 -6.45 -2.87
CA ALA A 62 6.58 -7.66 -2.85
C ALA A 62 5.96 -7.99 -4.22
N ASN A 63 5.74 -6.96 -5.05
CA ASN A 63 5.16 -7.08 -6.39
C ASN A 63 6.21 -7.06 -7.52
N ALA A 64 7.51 -7.09 -7.21
CA ALA A 64 8.57 -6.95 -8.21
C ALA A 64 8.67 -8.12 -9.21
N GLY A 65 8.14 -9.30 -8.86
CA GLY A 65 8.15 -10.48 -9.72
C GLY A 65 7.05 -10.48 -10.80
N ILE A 66 6.15 -9.51 -10.81
CA ILE A 66 5.03 -9.45 -11.74
C ILE A 66 5.52 -8.90 -13.09
N THR A 67 5.28 -9.64 -14.16
CA THR A 67 5.70 -9.30 -15.52
C THR A 67 4.56 -8.85 -16.42
N ASP A 68 3.33 -9.30 -16.15
CA ASP A 68 2.16 -8.94 -16.96
C ASP A 68 1.80 -7.44 -16.79
N ILE A 69 1.85 -6.71 -17.90
CA ILE A 69 1.58 -5.27 -17.98
C ILE A 69 0.17 -4.95 -17.47
N LYS A 70 -0.84 -5.77 -17.76
CA LYS A 70 -2.23 -5.52 -17.35
C LYS A 70 -2.37 -5.59 -15.83
N ILE A 71 -1.66 -6.52 -15.20
CA ILE A 71 -1.64 -6.66 -13.74
C ILE A 71 -0.91 -5.47 -13.12
N ILE A 72 0.22 -5.05 -13.70
CA ILE A 72 0.96 -3.87 -13.26
C ILE A 72 0.08 -2.62 -13.31
N ASP A 73 -0.65 -2.39 -14.41
CA ASP A 73 -1.55 -1.25 -14.54
C ASP A 73 -2.68 -1.27 -13.51
N LEU A 74 -3.26 -2.45 -13.26
CA LEU A 74 -4.27 -2.62 -12.22
C LEU A 74 -3.70 -2.30 -10.83
N LEU A 75 -2.49 -2.75 -10.52
CA LEU A 75 -1.82 -2.46 -9.25
C LEU A 75 -1.48 -0.98 -9.11
N VAL A 76 -1.04 -0.32 -10.18
CA VAL A 76 -0.82 1.14 -10.20
C VAL A 76 -2.11 1.88 -9.95
N PHE A 77 -3.22 1.46 -10.57
CA PHE A 77 -4.53 2.06 -10.34
C PHE A 77 -4.96 1.92 -8.87
N LYS A 78 -4.90 0.72 -8.31
CA LYS A 78 -5.20 0.47 -6.88
C LYS A 78 -4.31 1.31 -5.96
N GLY A 79 -3.01 1.39 -6.27
CA GLY A 79 -2.07 2.17 -5.48
C GLY A 79 -2.28 3.68 -5.56
N LYS A 80 -2.82 4.20 -6.67
CA LYS A 80 -3.26 5.59 -6.79
C LYS A 80 -4.53 5.86 -5.98
N GLN A 81 -5.52 4.96 -6.09
CA GLN A 81 -6.76 5.09 -5.32
C GLN A 81 -6.47 5.14 -3.81
N ASN A 82 -5.64 4.21 -3.32
CA ASN A 82 -5.23 4.20 -1.91
C ASN A 82 -4.46 5.47 -1.51
N LEU A 83 -3.68 6.04 -2.43
CA LEU A 83 -2.95 7.29 -2.17
C LEU A 83 -3.92 8.46 -2.02
N ASP A 84 -4.92 8.55 -2.89
CA ASP A 84 -5.96 9.58 -2.83
C ASP A 84 -6.81 9.43 -1.55
N GLU A 85 -7.17 8.20 -1.19
CA GLU A 85 -7.89 7.89 0.05
C GLU A 85 -7.09 8.30 1.30
N ALA A 86 -5.78 8.03 1.32
CA ALA A 86 -4.90 8.43 2.42
C ALA A 86 -4.66 9.94 2.45
N HIS A 87 -4.47 10.57 1.29
CA HIS A 87 -4.21 12.00 1.20
C HIS A 87 -5.41 12.83 1.66
N ASN A 88 -6.62 12.45 1.23
CA ASN A 88 -7.88 13.12 1.56
C ASN A 88 -8.45 12.71 2.93
N VAL A 89 -7.74 11.86 3.68
CA VAL A 89 -8.16 11.38 5.00
C VAL A 89 -9.51 10.66 4.95
N TRP A 90 -9.74 9.87 3.90
CA TRP A 90 -10.93 9.01 3.77
C TRP A 90 -10.76 7.70 4.52
N MET A 91 -9.52 7.21 4.65
CA MET A 91 -9.21 6.07 5.51
C MET A 91 -9.06 6.51 6.97
N GLN A 92 -9.27 5.59 7.93
CA GLN A 92 -8.97 5.79 9.36
C GLN A 92 -7.59 5.23 9.76
N LYS A 93 -7.03 5.67 10.91
CA LYS A 93 -5.75 5.17 11.49
C LYS A 93 -5.66 3.64 11.51
N THR A 94 -6.76 2.95 11.85
CA THR A 94 -6.85 1.49 11.88
C THR A 94 -6.51 0.83 10.55
N HIS A 95 -6.91 1.42 9.41
CA HIS A 95 -6.63 0.89 8.08
C HIS A 95 -5.14 0.99 7.75
N ILE A 96 -4.48 2.07 8.16
CA ILE A 96 -3.05 2.26 7.95
C ILE A 96 -2.25 1.31 8.85
N MET A 97 -2.67 1.16 10.11
CA MET A 97 -2.03 0.26 11.05
C MET A 97 -2.09 -1.21 10.63
N ARG A 98 -3.06 -1.63 9.80
CA ARG A 98 -3.10 -2.99 9.21
C ARG A 98 -1.89 -3.30 8.32
N PHE A 99 -1.22 -2.30 7.75
CA PHE A 99 0.03 -2.51 7.02
C PHE A 99 1.23 -2.79 7.96
N PHE A 100 1.07 -2.56 9.26
CA PHE A 100 2.11 -2.74 10.27
C PHE A 100 1.71 -3.83 11.28
N PRO A 101 1.57 -5.10 10.86
CA PRO A 101 1.19 -6.18 11.76
C PRO A 101 2.21 -6.39 12.89
N GLU A 102 3.48 -6.06 12.66
CA GLU A 102 4.57 -6.14 13.64
C GLU A 102 4.42 -5.15 14.81
N LEU A 103 3.66 -4.07 14.62
CA LEU A 103 3.40 -3.05 15.63
C LEU A 103 2.03 -3.20 16.29
N GLY A 104 1.24 -4.18 15.86
CA GLY A 104 -0.06 -4.47 16.45
C GLY A 104 0.09 -5.00 17.87
N SER A 105 -0.95 -4.78 18.69
CA SER A 105 -1.07 -5.30 20.06
C SER A 105 -1.30 -6.82 20.13
N GLN A 106 -1.41 -7.49 18.97
CA GLN A 106 -1.26 -8.93 18.92
C GLN A 106 0.19 -9.25 18.58
N PRO A 107 0.92 -10.01 19.42
CA PRO A 107 2.22 -10.52 19.01
C PRO A 107 2.04 -11.18 17.64
N PRO A 108 3.00 -11.05 16.70
CA PRO A 108 2.95 -11.84 15.48
C PRO A 108 2.77 -13.28 15.96
N ALA A 109 1.59 -13.87 15.68
CA ALA A 109 1.37 -15.26 16.00
C ALA A 109 2.58 -15.96 15.41
N GLU A 110 3.48 -16.46 16.27
CA GLU A 110 4.70 -17.11 15.83
C GLU A 110 4.24 -18.03 14.73
N LYS A 111 4.69 -17.77 13.50
CA LYS A 111 4.29 -18.59 12.37
C LYS A 111 4.93 -19.93 12.67
N LYS A 112 4.18 -20.77 13.36
CA LYS A 112 4.48 -22.12 13.79
C LYS A 112 4.84 -22.88 12.53
N THR A 113 6.12 -22.87 12.20
CA THR A 113 6.61 -23.30 10.89
C THR A 113 6.64 -24.82 10.81
N GLY A 114 6.82 -25.48 11.95
CA GLY A 114 6.88 -26.92 12.10
C GLY A 114 5.54 -27.60 11.89
N PHE A 115 5.59 -28.81 11.33
CA PHE A 115 4.43 -29.70 11.19
C PHE A 115 3.70 -29.94 12.52
N LEU A 116 4.44 -30.24 13.60
CA LEU A 116 3.85 -30.51 14.91
C LEU A 116 3.11 -29.31 15.48
N ASP A 117 3.64 -28.11 15.30
CA ASP A 117 3.00 -26.91 15.82
C ASP A 117 1.69 -26.57 15.09
N ARG A 118 1.59 -26.89 13.79
CA ARG A 118 0.35 -26.78 12.99
C ARG A 118 -0.65 -27.86 13.39
N PHE A 119 -0.17 -29.10 13.55
CA PHE A 119 -0.96 -30.23 14.01
C PHE A 119 -1.62 -29.95 15.39
N TYR A 120 -0.86 -29.46 16.36
CA TYR A 120 -1.40 -29.10 17.68
C TYR A 120 -2.30 -27.86 17.65
N ALA A 121 -2.18 -26.98 16.64
CA ALA A 121 -3.03 -25.82 16.47
C ALA A 121 -4.37 -26.14 15.75
N GLY A 122 -4.56 -27.37 15.25
CA GLY A 122 -5.78 -27.77 14.54
C GLY A 122 -5.94 -27.12 13.16
N HIS A 123 -4.85 -26.61 12.59
CA HIS A 123 -4.82 -26.11 11.22
C HIS A 123 -4.20 -27.19 10.31
N ASP A 124 -4.97 -27.72 9.36
CA ASP A 124 -4.47 -28.56 8.25
C ASP A 124 -3.50 -27.78 7.34
#